data_AF-A0A6J1PIG7-F1
#
_entry.id   AF-A0A6J1PIG7-F1
#
_cell.length_a   1.000
_cell.length_b   1.000
_cell.length_c   1.000
_cell.angle_alpha   90.00
_cell.angle_beta   90.00
_cell.angle_gamma   90.00
#
_symmetry.space_group_name_H-M   'P 1'
#
loop_
_entity.id
_entity.type
_entity.pdbx_description
1 polymer ?
#
loop_
_entity_poly.entity_id
_entity_poly.type
_entity_poly.pdbx_seq_one_letter_code
_entity_poly.pdbx_strand_id
1 'polypeptide(L)'
;MDYRIMARLQDNRLDMIIFGATGYTGKYVVKDATHMCKEQKMKFGIAGRRRQALDAVVKEFASDIGKNDIPVIVADIKDEESLKKMAERAKVLINCCGPYRFYGEPVIKACIATCTHYVDVTAEEEFMERMQLEYNHAAQKAGIYMVNACGVVCVPSDLGIIFTQQKFEGEINAVEVYVKVWPTDTEKSPCINYTTWESLIYNLAYPNELQELYAKLYPTKLPELTPKLESRGMLHRSDVSEGWSVPYLTFADRPASLRTQRFLYDNYKKRPAQVQVYLTLKSFEFLKGAITGINLLCMSRTAWGRNLLLRVC
;
A
#
# COMPACT_ATOMS: atom_id res chain seq x y z
N MET A 1 27.79 22.89 -0.63
CA MET A 1 27.95 21.71 0.25
C MET A 1 28.76 20.69 -0.53
N ASP A 2 29.86 20.21 0.04
CA ASP A 2 30.97 19.54 -0.67
C ASP A 2 30.60 18.09 -1.07
N TYR A 3 30.97 17.67 -2.29
CA TYR A 3 30.60 16.36 -2.88
C TYR A 3 31.13 15.18 -2.03
N ARG A 4 32.28 15.38 -1.37
CA ARG A 4 32.88 14.41 -0.45
C ARG A 4 32.08 14.23 0.85
N ILE A 5 31.39 15.25 1.31
CA ILE A 5 30.53 15.18 2.51
C ILE A 5 29.24 14.42 2.19
N MET A 6 28.64 14.66 1.02
CA MET A 6 27.47 13.91 0.54
C MET A 6 27.77 12.41 0.37
N ALA A 7 28.92 12.07 -0.21
CA ALA A 7 29.35 10.67 -0.37
C ALA A 7 29.61 9.97 0.99
N ARG A 8 30.22 10.67 1.96
CA ARG A 8 30.43 10.14 3.32
C ARG A 8 29.13 9.96 4.10
N LEU A 9 28.16 10.86 3.93
CA LEU A 9 26.83 10.74 4.54
C LEU A 9 26.06 9.54 3.94
N GLN A 10 26.24 9.23 2.66
CA GLN A 10 25.66 8.03 2.03
C GLN A 10 26.26 6.72 2.56
N ASP A 11 27.55 6.71 2.92
CA ASP A 11 28.26 5.50 3.37
C ASP A 11 27.87 5.06 4.80
N ASN A 12 27.40 5.98 5.65
CA ASN A 12 26.96 5.69 7.02
C ASN A 12 25.45 5.44 7.17
N ARG A 13 24.66 5.55 6.09
CA ARG A 13 23.22 5.28 6.12
C ARG A 13 22.95 3.78 6.20
N LEU A 14 21.93 3.41 6.98
CA LEU A 14 21.35 2.07 6.97
C LEU A 14 20.75 1.80 5.60
N ASP A 15 20.80 0.56 5.13
CA ASP A 15 20.21 0.20 3.86
C ASP A 15 18.69 0.39 3.90
N MET A 16 18.08 0.09 5.04
CA MET A 16 16.68 0.42 5.28
C MET A 16 16.32 0.74 6.73
N ILE A 17 15.27 1.52 6.92
CA ILE A 17 14.58 1.68 8.22
C ILE A 17 13.11 1.30 8.04
N ILE A 18 12.57 0.53 8.98
CA ILE A 18 11.15 0.16 9.03
C ILE A 18 10.44 1.06 10.03
N PHE A 19 9.64 2.01 9.56
CA PHE A 19 8.84 2.90 10.39
C PHE A 19 7.44 2.31 10.63
N GLY A 20 6.94 2.38 11.87
CA GLY A 20 5.73 1.65 12.26
C GLY A 20 6.00 0.20 12.64
N ALA A 21 7.24 -0.13 13.04
CA ALA A 21 7.69 -1.48 13.34
C ALA A 21 6.92 -2.20 14.47
N THR A 22 6.22 -1.45 15.33
CA THR A 22 5.38 -2.03 16.40
C THR A 22 3.96 -2.38 15.95
N GLY A 23 3.56 -1.96 14.75
CA GLY A 23 2.24 -2.25 14.18
C GLY A 23 2.14 -3.67 13.64
N TYR A 24 0.93 -4.10 13.30
CA TYR A 24 0.66 -5.45 12.80
C TYR A 24 1.55 -5.81 11.60
N THR A 25 1.44 -5.07 10.50
CA THR A 25 2.27 -5.29 9.30
C THR A 25 3.75 -5.07 9.59
N GLY A 26 4.09 -4.02 10.36
CA GLY A 26 5.47 -3.68 10.69
C GLY A 26 6.24 -4.82 11.36
N LYS A 27 5.59 -5.60 12.24
CA LYS A 27 6.21 -6.78 12.88
C LYS A 27 6.62 -7.85 11.87
N TYR A 28 5.76 -8.16 10.90
CA TYR A 28 6.08 -9.12 9.84
C TYR A 28 7.20 -8.61 8.94
N VAL A 29 7.16 -7.32 8.58
CA VAL A 29 8.25 -6.70 7.80
C VAL A 29 9.57 -6.76 8.57
N VAL A 30 9.58 -6.54 9.89
CA VAL A 30 10.79 -6.72 10.71
C VAL A 30 11.27 -8.17 10.70
N LYS A 31 10.37 -9.14 10.88
CA LYS A 31 10.70 -10.56 10.83
C LYS A 31 11.37 -10.92 9.49
N ASP A 32 10.76 -10.54 8.37
CA ASP A 32 11.28 -10.85 7.04
C ASP A 32 12.60 -10.11 6.76
N ALA A 33 12.71 -8.85 7.20
CA ALA A 33 13.94 -8.07 7.08
C ALA A 33 15.10 -8.68 7.88
N THR A 34 14.85 -9.23 9.08
CA THR A 34 15.87 -9.97 9.87
C THR A 34 16.48 -11.10 9.04
N HIS A 35 15.65 -11.92 8.40
CA HIS A 35 16.12 -13.05 7.59
C HIS A 35 16.86 -12.55 6.34
N MET A 36 16.24 -11.67 5.56
CA MET A 36 16.80 -11.17 4.30
C MET A 36 18.11 -10.40 4.52
N CYS A 37 18.17 -9.51 5.50
CA CYS A 37 19.36 -8.69 5.75
C CYS A 37 20.53 -9.54 6.26
N LYS A 38 20.28 -10.61 7.01
CA LYS A 38 21.31 -11.56 7.42
C LYS A 38 21.92 -12.27 6.21
N GLU A 39 21.10 -12.74 5.29
CA GLU A 39 21.56 -13.43 4.07
C GLU A 39 22.32 -12.49 3.13
N GLN A 40 21.82 -11.27 2.94
CA GLN A 40 22.38 -10.28 2.02
C GLN A 40 23.44 -9.36 2.65
N LYS A 41 23.73 -9.55 3.95
CA LYS A 41 24.65 -8.70 4.74
C LYS A 41 24.29 -7.21 4.71
N MET A 42 23.00 -6.91 4.70
CA MET A 42 22.47 -5.55 4.75
C MET A 42 22.26 -5.09 6.21
N LYS A 43 22.30 -3.77 6.42
CA LYS A 43 22.04 -3.16 7.73
C LYS A 43 20.66 -2.50 7.72
N PHE A 44 19.81 -2.90 8.65
CA PHE A 44 18.51 -2.27 8.82
C PHE A 44 18.30 -1.76 10.25
N GLY A 45 17.39 -0.80 10.39
CA GLY A 45 16.91 -0.32 11.68
C GLY A 45 15.40 -0.34 11.77
N ILE A 46 14.87 -0.17 12.98
CA ILE A 46 13.43 -0.07 13.22
C ILE A 46 13.08 1.26 13.88
N ALA A 47 11.90 1.76 13.57
CA ALA A 47 11.45 3.06 14.05
C ALA A 47 9.98 3.08 14.44
N GLY A 48 9.68 3.95 15.42
CA GLY A 48 8.34 4.21 15.91
C GLY A 48 8.36 5.08 17.17
N ARG A 49 7.18 5.45 17.66
CA ARG A 49 7.06 6.43 18.75
C ARG A 49 7.40 5.90 20.16
N ARG A 50 7.49 4.58 20.36
CA ARG A 50 7.68 3.96 21.69
C ARG A 50 8.91 3.06 21.72
N ARG A 51 9.99 3.53 22.36
CA ARG A 51 11.27 2.81 22.51
C ARG A 51 11.09 1.39 23.07
N GLN A 52 10.39 1.24 24.18
CA GLN A 52 10.15 -0.05 24.85
C GLN A 52 9.41 -1.06 23.97
N ALA A 53 8.41 -0.60 23.21
CA ALA A 53 7.67 -1.49 22.30
C ALA A 53 8.56 -1.94 21.13
N LEU A 54 9.45 -1.07 20.64
CA LEU A 54 10.43 -1.45 19.63
C LEU A 54 11.46 -2.45 20.18
N ASP A 55 11.92 -2.28 21.44
CA ASP A 55 12.81 -3.27 22.10
C ASP A 55 12.15 -4.65 22.16
N ALA A 56 10.85 -4.70 22.45
CA ALA A 56 10.09 -5.95 22.47
C ALA A 56 10.05 -6.60 21.08
N VAL A 57 9.83 -5.82 20.01
CA VAL A 57 9.86 -6.32 18.63
C VAL A 57 11.22 -6.90 18.25
N VAL A 58 12.33 -6.23 18.60
CA VAL A 58 13.69 -6.77 18.36
C VAL A 58 13.88 -8.08 19.12
N LYS A 59 13.46 -8.13 20.39
CA LYS A 59 13.56 -9.35 21.20
C LYS A 59 12.74 -10.51 20.61
N GLU A 60 11.56 -10.21 20.05
CA GLU A 60 10.62 -11.19 19.50
C GLU A 60 11.07 -11.73 18.12
N PHE A 61 11.53 -10.86 17.22
CA PHE A 61 11.75 -11.22 15.80
C PHE A 61 13.19 -11.17 15.33
N ALA A 62 14.13 -10.75 16.19
CA ALA A 62 15.53 -10.60 15.83
C ALA A 62 16.48 -11.05 16.94
N SER A 63 16.07 -12.04 17.76
CA SER A 63 16.89 -12.60 18.84
C SER A 63 18.24 -13.15 18.37
N ASP A 64 18.28 -13.63 17.12
CA ASP A 64 19.43 -14.32 16.53
C ASP A 64 20.42 -13.35 15.87
N ILE A 65 20.04 -12.08 15.75
CA ILE A 65 20.90 -10.97 15.41
C ILE A 65 21.27 -10.33 16.76
N GLY A 66 22.55 -10.04 17.00
CA GLY A 66 22.94 -9.41 18.27
C GLY A 66 22.10 -8.15 18.51
N LYS A 67 21.53 -7.97 19.71
CA LYS A 67 20.67 -6.81 20.02
C LYS A 67 21.28 -5.45 19.65
N ASN A 68 22.61 -5.36 19.65
CA ASN A 68 23.35 -4.14 19.34
C ASN A 68 23.47 -3.86 17.84
N ASP A 69 23.06 -4.80 16.97
CA ASP A 69 23.25 -4.70 15.52
C ASP A 69 22.03 -4.09 14.80
N ILE A 70 20.88 -3.96 15.47
CA ILE A 70 19.66 -3.34 14.91
C ILE A 70 19.42 -1.99 15.59
N PRO A 71 19.77 -0.87 14.93
CA PRO A 71 19.51 0.46 15.48
C PRO A 71 18.02 0.68 15.68
N VAL A 72 17.67 1.18 16.86
CA VAL A 72 16.30 1.59 17.16
C VAL A 72 16.17 3.09 17.25
N ILE A 73 15.19 3.62 16.52
CA ILE A 73 15.00 5.04 16.30
C ILE A 73 13.62 5.43 16.84
N VAL A 74 13.59 6.41 17.74
CA VAL A 74 12.32 6.99 18.18
C VAL A 74 11.94 8.09 17.19
N ALA A 75 10.77 7.95 16.59
CA ALA A 75 10.21 8.91 15.65
C ALA A 75 8.69 8.99 15.87
N ASP A 76 8.16 10.21 15.96
CA ASP A 76 6.74 10.50 16.11
C ASP A 76 6.23 11.23 14.87
N ILE A 77 5.09 10.81 14.36
CA ILE A 77 4.46 11.43 13.19
C ILE A 77 4.10 12.90 13.41
N LYS A 78 3.93 13.31 14.68
CA LYS A 78 3.62 14.69 15.06
C LYS A 78 4.86 15.56 15.22
N ASP A 79 6.06 15.00 15.09
CA ASP A 79 7.33 15.70 15.24
C ASP A 79 8.12 15.57 13.93
N GLU A 80 8.03 16.60 13.08
CA GLU A 80 8.69 16.68 11.77
C GLU A 80 10.20 16.50 11.87
N GLU A 81 10.84 17.04 12.91
CA GLU A 81 12.28 16.94 13.09
C GLU A 81 12.69 15.50 13.44
N SER A 82 11.86 14.79 14.23
CA SER A 82 12.07 13.36 14.48
C SER A 82 11.97 12.51 13.20
N LEU A 83 11.01 12.83 12.32
CA LEU A 83 10.85 12.15 11.04
C LEU A 83 12.03 12.41 10.11
N LYS A 84 12.50 13.66 10.06
CA LYS A 84 13.68 14.04 9.28
C LYS A 84 14.93 13.30 9.76
N LYS A 85 15.21 13.32 11.06
CA LYS A 85 16.35 12.58 11.67
C LYS A 85 16.30 11.09 11.41
N MET A 86 15.09 10.50 11.39
CA MET A 86 14.91 9.10 11.01
C MET A 86 15.23 8.90 9.53
N ALA A 87 14.65 9.70 8.65
CA ALA A 87 14.81 9.56 7.20
C ALA A 87 16.27 9.77 6.76
N GLU A 88 17.00 10.73 7.34
CA GLU A 88 18.43 10.98 7.06
C GLU A 88 19.33 9.76 7.29
N ARG A 89 18.89 8.80 8.13
CA ARG A 89 19.67 7.62 8.51
C ARG A 89 19.43 6.40 7.62
N ALA A 90 18.47 6.43 6.70
CA ALA A 90 18.10 5.31 5.85
C ALA A 90 18.37 5.62 4.38
N LYS A 91 18.84 4.66 3.57
CA LYS A 91 18.78 4.74 2.11
C LYS A 91 17.34 4.55 1.62
N VAL A 92 16.64 3.57 2.19
CA VAL A 92 15.22 3.29 1.96
C VAL A 92 14.44 3.36 3.27
N LEU A 93 13.36 4.14 3.32
CA LEU A 93 12.41 4.13 4.43
C LEU A 93 11.18 3.29 4.04
N ILE A 94 10.93 2.22 4.77
CA ILE A 94 9.73 1.38 4.63
C ILE A 94 8.70 1.87 5.65
N ASN A 95 7.66 2.54 5.17
CA ASN A 95 6.58 3.06 5.99
C ASN A 95 5.47 2.02 6.15
N CYS A 96 5.28 1.54 7.38
CA CYS A 96 4.17 0.69 7.79
C CYS A 96 3.22 1.42 8.76
N CYS A 97 3.36 2.74 8.90
CA CYS A 97 2.57 3.57 9.81
C CYS A 97 1.36 4.17 9.10
N GLY A 98 0.25 3.42 9.08
CA GLY A 98 -1.06 3.89 8.62
C GLY A 98 -1.98 4.38 9.75
N PRO A 99 -3.16 4.95 9.40
CA PRO A 99 -3.66 5.20 8.04
C PRO A 99 -2.87 6.29 7.31
N TYR A 100 -2.55 6.04 6.05
CA TYR A 100 -1.66 6.87 5.25
C TYR A 100 -2.29 8.20 4.84
N ARG A 101 -3.61 8.26 4.68
CA ARG A 101 -4.35 9.51 4.43
C ARG A 101 -4.00 10.60 5.44
N PHE A 102 -3.81 10.22 6.71
CA PHE A 102 -3.52 11.16 7.79
C PHE A 102 -2.03 11.22 8.15
N TYR A 103 -1.32 10.10 8.04
CA TYR A 103 0.03 9.96 8.58
C TYR A 103 1.11 9.77 7.53
N GLY A 104 0.78 9.57 6.25
CA GLY A 104 1.76 9.28 5.21
C GLY A 104 2.52 10.52 4.71
N GLU A 105 1.83 11.64 4.52
CA GLU A 105 2.42 12.84 3.90
C GLU A 105 3.61 13.43 4.69
N PRO A 106 3.58 13.55 6.04
CA PRO A 106 4.74 14.04 6.78
C PRO A 106 5.99 13.16 6.57
N VAL A 107 5.81 11.84 6.42
CA VAL A 107 6.91 10.90 6.15
C VAL A 107 7.48 11.11 4.75
N ILE A 108 6.62 11.33 3.76
CA ILE A 108 7.04 11.63 2.39
C ILE A 108 7.84 12.93 2.34
N LYS A 109 7.38 13.99 3.00
CA LYS A 109 8.12 15.27 3.11
C LYS A 109 9.51 15.07 3.69
N ALA A 110 9.61 14.29 4.78
CA ALA A 110 10.89 13.97 5.39
C ALA A 110 11.81 13.21 4.43
N CYS A 111 11.30 12.21 3.70
CA CYS A 111 12.07 11.47 2.70
C CYS A 111 12.59 12.36 1.56
N ILE A 112 11.74 13.25 1.01
CA ILE A 112 12.13 14.20 -0.04
C ILE A 112 13.21 15.15 0.47
N ALA A 113 13.03 15.72 1.66
CA ALA A 113 13.97 16.67 2.26
C ALA A 113 15.35 16.07 2.55
N THR A 114 15.44 14.75 2.67
CA THR A 114 16.65 14.02 3.10
C THR A 114 17.24 13.15 2.00
N CYS A 115 16.66 13.21 0.79
CA CYS A 115 17.00 12.36 -0.34
C CYS A 115 17.01 10.86 0.05
N THR A 116 15.94 10.44 0.71
CA THR A 116 15.69 9.05 1.13
C THR A 116 14.59 8.42 0.29
N HIS A 117 14.86 7.23 -0.25
CA HIS A 117 13.85 6.49 -0.99
C HIS A 117 12.72 6.06 -0.06
N TYR A 118 11.51 5.98 -0.58
CA TYR A 118 10.32 5.70 0.20
C TYR A 118 9.57 4.51 -0.37
N VAL A 119 9.15 3.61 0.50
CA VAL A 119 8.27 2.47 0.18
C VAL A 119 7.16 2.38 1.22
N ASP A 120 5.93 2.06 0.81
CA ASP A 120 4.86 1.73 1.74
C ASP A 120 4.00 0.55 1.31
N VAL A 121 3.10 0.15 2.20
CA VAL A 121 2.11 -0.92 1.98
C VAL A 121 0.69 -0.39 1.93
N THR A 122 0.50 0.87 1.50
CA THR A 122 -0.82 1.52 1.47
C THR A 122 -1.80 0.79 0.54
N ALA A 123 -3.08 0.85 0.88
CA ALA A 123 -4.18 0.51 -0.03
C ALA A 123 -5.16 1.69 -0.13
N GLU A 124 -4.70 2.90 0.19
CA GLU A 124 -5.49 4.12 0.19
C GLU A 124 -5.25 4.86 -1.12
N GLU A 125 -6.19 4.71 -2.04
CA GLU A 125 -6.13 5.27 -3.40
C GLU A 125 -6.02 6.79 -3.38
N GLU A 126 -6.84 7.47 -2.57
CA GLU A 126 -6.77 8.93 -2.43
C GLU A 126 -5.37 9.39 -2.01
N PHE A 127 -4.76 8.72 -1.03
CA PHE A 127 -3.41 9.03 -0.60
C PHE A 127 -2.40 8.85 -1.73
N MET A 128 -2.45 7.72 -2.46
CA MET A 128 -1.53 7.47 -3.57
C MET A 128 -1.63 8.54 -4.67
N GLU A 129 -2.85 8.86 -5.10
CA GLU A 129 -3.08 9.82 -6.16
C GLU A 129 -2.69 11.24 -5.69
N ARG A 130 -3.07 11.65 -4.48
CA ARG A 130 -2.71 12.95 -3.92
C ARG A 130 -1.19 13.11 -3.80
N MET A 131 -0.49 12.09 -3.30
CA MET A 131 0.97 12.14 -3.18
C MET A 131 1.67 12.18 -4.55
N GLN A 132 1.14 11.49 -5.56
CA GLN A 132 1.65 11.62 -6.92
C GLN A 132 1.45 13.05 -7.45
N LEU A 133 0.25 13.61 -7.27
CA LEU A 133 -0.07 14.95 -7.76
C LEU A 133 0.82 16.03 -7.13
N GLU A 134 0.99 15.97 -5.81
CA GLU A 134 1.69 17.00 -5.04
C GLU A 134 3.21 16.84 -5.08
N TYR A 135 3.73 15.60 -5.04
CA TYR A 135 5.14 15.36 -4.74
C TYR A 135 5.96 14.71 -5.85
N ASN A 136 5.36 14.26 -6.97
CA ASN A 136 6.12 13.58 -8.03
C ASN A 136 7.30 14.43 -8.55
N HIS A 137 7.08 15.72 -8.84
CA HIS A 137 8.15 16.60 -9.31
C HIS A 137 9.21 16.86 -8.24
N ALA A 138 8.81 17.03 -6.97
CA ALA A 138 9.73 17.24 -5.86
C ALA A 138 10.61 16.00 -5.62
N ALA A 139 10.03 14.79 -5.68
CA ALA A 139 10.73 13.52 -5.57
C ALA A 139 11.74 13.33 -6.72
N GLN A 140 11.36 13.64 -7.96
CA GLN A 140 12.26 13.61 -9.11
C GLN A 140 13.44 14.57 -8.94
N LYS A 141 13.18 15.81 -8.50
CA LYS A 141 14.24 16.80 -8.23
C LYS A 141 15.18 16.36 -7.11
N ALA A 142 14.65 15.69 -6.08
CA ALA A 142 15.46 15.10 -5.00
C ALA A 142 16.21 13.83 -5.42
N GLY A 143 15.92 13.27 -6.60
CA GLY A 143 16.56 12.05 -7.11
C GLY A 143 16.15 10.79 -6.33
N ILE A 144 14.92 10.75 -5.82
CA ILE A 144 14.43 9.61 -5.02
C ILE A 144 13.29 8.85 -5.70
N TYR A 145 13.26 7.53 -5.46
CA TYR A 145 12.10 6.71 -5.74
C TYR A 145 11.10 6.77 -4.59
N MET A 146 9.82 6.91 -4.95
CA MET A 146 8.68 6.77 -4.04
C MET A 146 7.76 5.69 -4.60
N VAL A 147 7.68 4.57 -3.90
CA VAL A 147 6.91 3.38 -4.34
C VAL A 147 5.81 3.11 -3.33
N ASN A 148 4.57 3.36 -3.73
CA ASN A 148 3.40 3.07 -2.90
C ASN A 148 2.86 1.67 -3.17
N ALA A 149 2.02 1.19 -2.25
CA ALA A 149 1.19 0.00 -2.43
C ALA A 149 1.95 -1.31 -2.66
N CYS A 150 3.09 -1.47 -1.98
CA CYS A 150 3.84 -2.73 -1.93
C CYS A 150 3.21 -3.77 -0.98
N GLY A 151 1.89 -3.74 -0.81
CA GLY A 151 1.12 -4.66 0.03
C GLY A 151 0.38 -5.72 -0.78
N VAL A 152 -0.09 -6.77 -0.09
CA VAL A 152 -0.81 -7.91 -0.69
C VAL A 152 -2.08 -7.53 -1.45
N VAL A 153 -2.66 -6.37 -1.17
CA VAL A 153 -3.85 -5.87 -1.86
C VAL A 153 -3.50 -5.51 -3.31
N CYS A 154 -2.39 -4.80 -3.56
CA CYS A 154 -2.11 -4.30 -4.91
C CYS A 154 -1.07 -5.15 -5.67
N VAL A 155 -0.08 -5.72 -4.97
CA VAL A 155 1.04 -6.41 -5.61
C VAL A 155 0.62 -7.63 -6.45
N PRO A 156 -0.21 -8.58 -5.95
CA PRO A 156 -0.57 -9.77 -6.72
C PRO A 156 -1.37 -9.45 -7.99
N SER A 157 -2.28 -8.47 -7.91
CA SER A 157 -3.08 -8.04 -9.06
C SER A 157 -2.22 -7.30 -10.09
N ASP A 158 -1.44 -6.30 -9.66
CA ASP A 158 -0.65 -5.47 -10.56
C ASP A 158 0.50 -6.26 -11.22
N LEU A 159 1.33 -6.94 -10.43
CA LEU A 159 2.43 -7.76 -10.98
C LEU A 159 1.89 -8.98 -11.73
N GLY A 160 0.74 -9.53 -11.33
CA GLY A 160 0.10 -10.64 -12.04
C GLY A 160 -0.30 -10.26 -13.46
N ILE A 161 -0.79 -9.04 -13.67
CA ILE A 161 -1.09 -8.52 -15.01
C ILE A 161 0.18 -8.36 -15.83
N ILE A 162 1.25 -7.79 -15.26
CA ILE A 162 2.54 -7.64 -15.94
C ILE A 162 3.12 -9.00 -16.32
N PHE A 163 3.10 -9.96 -15.39
CA PHE A 163 3.55 -11.32 -15.64
C PHE A 163 2.76 -11.97 -16.77
N THR A 164 1.42 -11.83 -16.75
CA THR A 164 0.53 -12.35 -17.79
C THR A 164 0.85 -11.73 -19.15
N GLN A 165 1.03 -10.41 -19.22
CA GLN A 165 1.41 -9.71 -20.45
C GLN A 165 2.79 -10.14 -21.00
N GLN A 166 3.72 -10.53 -20.13
CA GLN A 166 5.05 -11.00 -20.54
C GLN A 166 5.07 -12.46 -20.99
N LYS A 167 4.16 -13.29 -20.47
CA LYS A 167 4.13 -14.74 -20.73
C LYS A 167 3.10 -15.17 -21.76
N PHE A 168 2.08 -14.36 -22.01
CA PHE A 168 1.07 -14.66 -23.00
C PHE A 168 1.62 -14.46 -24.41
N GLU A 169 1.50 -15.49 -25.25
CA GLU A 169 1.88 -15.46 -26.65
C GLU A 169 0.82 -14.70 -27.48
N GLY A 170 0.78 -13.38 -27.29
CA GLY A 170 -0.16 -12.50 -27.98
C GLY A 170 -0.39 -11.18 -27.26
N GLU A 171 -1.35 -10.42 -27.76
CA GLU A 171 -1.76 -9.17 -27.15
C GLU A 171 -2.86 -9.44 -26.10
N ILE A 172 -2.59 -9.13 -24.83
CA ILE A 172 -3.60 -9.22 -23.78
C ILE A 172 -4.63 -8.09 -23.94
N ASN A 173 -5.87 -8.47 -24.24
CA ASN A 173 -6.96 -7.51 -24.32
C ASN A 173 -7.54 -7.16 -22.94
N ALA A 174 -7.74 -8.16 -22.07
CA ALA A 174 -8.34 -7.98 -20.76
C ALA A 174 -7.84 -9.01 -19.75
N VAL A 175 -7.87 -8.64 -18.47
CA VAL A 175 -7.56 -9.50 -17.33
C VAL A 175 -8.66 -9.35 -16.28
N GLU A 176 -9.28 -10.46 -15.91
CA GLU A 176 -10.21 -10.55 -14.78
C GLU A 176 -9.47 -11.16 -13.58
N VAL A 177 -9.45 -10.45 -12.46
CA VAL A 177 -8.80 -10.89 -11.22
C VAL A 177 -9.87 -11.28 -10.21
N TYR A 178 -9.78 -12.49 -9.67
CA TYR A 178 -10.71 -13.00 -8.66
C TYR A 178 -10.01 -13.15 -7.31
N VAL A 179 -10.40 -12.34 -6.34
CA VAL A 179 -9.88 -12.34 -4.97
C VAL A 179 -10.78 -13.19 -4.10
N LYS A 180 -10.21 -14.22 -3.46
CA LYS A 180 -10.90 -15.06 -2.48
C LYS A 180 -10.16 -14.91 -1.16
N VAL A 181 -10.90 -14.65 -0.08
CA VAL A 181 -10.36 -14.60 1.28
C VAL A 181 -10.84 -15.83 2.02
N TRP A 182 -9.93 -16.54 2.69
CA TRP A 182 -10.25 -17.68 3.53
C TRP A 182 -9.50 -17.57 4.86
N PRO A 183 -10.12 -18.00 5.97
CA PRO A 183 -9.43 -18.06 7.25
C PRO A 183 -8.34 -19.14 7.19
N THR A 184 -7.16 -18.83 7.74
CA THR A 184 -6.05 -19.79 7.87
C THR A 184 -6.03 -20.48 9.23
N ASP A 185 -6.68 -19.90 10.24
CA ASP A 185 -6.85 -20.48 11.59
C ASP A 185 -8.33 -20.68 11.94
N THR A 186 -8.59 -21.70 12.76
CA THR A 186 -9.91 -22.00 13.34
C THR A 186 -10.23 -21.14 14.57
N GLU A 187 -9.24 -20.43 15.12
CA GLU A 187 -9.44 -19.46 16.20
C GLU A 187 -10.03 -18.15 15.65
N LYS A 188 -10.88 -17.51 16.46
CA LYS A 188 -11.57 -16.24 16.16
C LYS A 188 -10.62 -15.04 16.13
N SER A 189 -9.55 -15.11 15.35
CA SER A 189 -8.69 -13.95 15.10
C SER A 189 -9.45 -12.95 14.21
N PRO A 190 -9.49 -11.65 14.56
CA PRO A 190 -10.13 -10.65 13.73
C PRO A 190 -9.47 -10.61 12.34
N CYS A 191 -10.29 -10.76 11.29
CA CYS A 191 -9.81 -10.87 9.90
C CYS A 191 -9.24 -9.54 9.34
N ILE A 192 -9.46 -8.42 10.02
CA ILE A 192 -9.07 -7.08 9.59
C ILE A 192 -8.52 -6.33 10.79
N ASN A 193 -7.34 -5.73 10.65
CA ASN A 193 -6.78 -4.87 11.69
C ASN A 193 -7.44 -3.48 11.67
N TYR A 194 -7.38 -2.77 12.80
CA TYR A 194 -8.02 -1.45 12.96
C TYR A 194 -7.61 -0.43 11.88
N THR A 195 -6.33 -0.39 11.53
CA THR A 195 -5.81 0.57 10.53
C THR A 195 -6.42 0.34 9.15
N THR A 196 -6.55 -0.93 8.74
CA THR A 196 -7.23 -1.30 7.50
C THR A 196 -8.72 -0.96 7.57
N TRP A 197 -9.37 -1.18 8.72
CA TRP A 197 -10.77 -0.81 8.95
C TRP A 197 -11.01 0.70 8.82
N GLU A 198 -10.17 1.51 9.48
CA GLU A 198 -10.24 2.98 9.41
C GLU A 198 -10.02 3.47 7.97
N SER A 199 -9.05 2.92 7.26
CA SER A 199 -8.77 3.26 5.86
C SER A 199 -9.97 2.97 4.95
N LEU A 200 -10.62 1.82 5.13
CA LEU A 200 -11.81 1.44 4.37
C LEU A 200 -12.97 2.43 4.59
N ILE A 201 -13.22 2.83 5.83
CA ILE A 201 -14.27 3.80 6.16
C ILE A 201 -14.03 5.13 5.45
N TYR A 202 -12.80 5.64 5.48
CA TYR A 202 -12.49 6.93 4.88
C TYR A 202 -12.45 6.91 3.35
N ASN A 203 -12.04 5.79 2.74
CA ASN A 203 -12.16 5.59 1.29
C ASN A 203 -13.63 5.68 0.84
N LEU A 204 -14.57 5.12 1.61
CA LEU A 204 -16.00 5.16 1.29
C LEU A 204 -16.65 6.52 1.59
N ALA A 205 -16.09 7.28 2.53
CA ALA A 205 -16.65 8.54 3.00
C ALA A 205 -16.52 9.68 1.98
N TYR A 206 -15.43 9.72 1.22
CA TYR A 206 -15.03 10.88 0.41
C TYR A 206 -14.77 10.54 -1.07
N PRO A 207 -15.74 9.99 -1.80
CA PRO A 207 -15.55 9.60 -3.21
C PRO A 207 -15.29 10.80 -4.14
N ASN A 208 -15.80 11.99 -3.80
CA ASN A 208 -15.63 13.18 -4.63
C ASN A 208 -14.18 13.66 -4.67
N GLU A 209 -13.44 13.52 -3.56
CA GLU A 209 -12.02 13.90 -3.49
C GLU A 209 -11.20 13.10 -4.51
N LEU A 210 -11.49 11.80 -4.61
CA LEU A 210 -10.83 10.93 -5.58
C LEU A 210 -11.16 11.32 -7.04
N GLN A 211 -12.42 11.67 -7.33
CA GLN A 211 -12.81 12.13 -8.65
C GLN A 211 -12.07 13.41 -9.07
N GLU A 212 -11.89 14.36 -8.14
CA GLU A 212 -11.14 15.59 -8.39
C GLU A 212 -9.64 15.32 -8.62
N LEU A 213 -9.05 14.41 -7.85
CA LEU A 213 -7.66 13.98 -8.06
C LEU A 213 -7.47 13.37 -9.45
N TYR A 214 -8.39 12.48 -9.86
CA TYR A 214 -8.34 11.87 -11.18
C TYR A 214 -8.48 12.86 -12.33
N ALA A 215 -9.36 13.86 -12.20
CA ALA A 215 -9.49 14.90 -13.21
C ALA A 215 -8.19 15.70 -13.39
N LYS A 216 -7.42 15.91 -12.31
CA LYS A 216 -6.13 16.64 -12.34
C LYS A 216 -4.99 15.77 -12.87
N LEU A 217 -4.90 14.51 -12.45
CA LEU A 217 -3.80 13.61 -12.81
C LEU A 217 -3.93 13.00 -14.20
N TYR A 218 -5.16 12.71 -14.61
CA TYR A 218 -5.45 11.94 -15.81
C TYR A 218 -6.44 12.69 -16.73
N PRO A 219 -6.04 13.87 -17.25
CA PRO A 219 -6.92 14.68 -18.10
C PRO A 219 -7.26 13.98 -19.43
N THR A 220 -6.38 13.08 -19.89
CA THR A 220 -6.60 12.24 -21.07
C THR A 220 -7.04 10.85 -20.65
N LYS A 221 -8.02 10.27 -21.35
CA LYS A 221 -8.40 8.87 -21.15
C LYS A 221 -7.40 7.94 -21.83
N LEU A 222 -7.27 6.72 -21.29
CA LEU A 222 -6.62 5.63 -22.00
C LEU A 222 -7.39 5.35 -23.31
N PRO A 223 -6.71 4.81 -24.34
CA PRO A 223 -7.37 4.48 -25.61
C PRO A 223 -8.54 3.53 -25.38
N GLU A 224 -9.61 3.70 -26.16
CA GLU A 224 -10.67 2.70 -26.17
C GLU A 224 -10.15 1.41 -26.78
N LEU A 225 -10.33 0.30 -26.07
CA LEU A 225 -9.83 -1.01 -26.47
C LEU A 225 -10.98 -1.83 -27.05
N THR A 226 -10.71 -2.45 -28.20
CA THR A 226 -11.60 -3.42 -28.84
C THR A 226 -10.93 -4.79 -28.89
N PRO A 227 -11.64 -5.89 -28.56
CA PRO A 227 -13.02 -5.91 -28.06
C PRO A 227 -13.14 -5.36 -26.62
N LYS A 228 -14.29 -4.78 -26.27
CA LYS A 228 -14.55 -4.30 -24.90
C LYS A 228 -14.67 -5.50 -23.96
N LEU A 229 -14.14 -5.36 -22.74
CA LEU A 229 -14.33 -6.37 -21.69
C LEU A 229 -15.82 -6.52 -21.41
N GLU A 230 -16.34 -7.74 -21.56
CA GLU A 230 -17.73 -8.05 -21.28
C GLU A 230 -18.02 -7.92 -19.78
N SER A 231 -19.15 -7.30 -19.45
CA SER A 231 -19.57 -7.21 -18.06
C SER A 231 -20.10 -8.58 -17.59
N ARG A 232 -19.56 -9.06 -16.47
CA ARG A 232 -20.12 -10.21 -15.74
C ARG A 232 -21.36 -9.86 -14.90
N GLY A 233 -21.77 -8.60 -14.89
CA GLY A 233 -22.85 -8.11 -14.02
C GLY A 233 -22.37 -7.84 -12.57
N MET A 234 -23.33 -7.49 -11.71
CA MET A 234 -23.06 -7.21 -10.29
C MET A 234 -22.84 -8.45 -9.44
N LEU A 235 -23.31 -9.61 -9.91
CA LEU A 235 -23.23 -10.89 -9.23
C LEU A 235 -23.14 -12.00 -10.27
N HIS A 236 -22.10 -12.82 -10.18
CA HIS A 236 -21.92 -13.97 -11.06
C HIS A 236 -21.19 -15.11 -10.39
N ARG A 237 -21.11 -16.25 -11.08
CA ARG A 237 -20.21 -17.35 -10.75
C ARG A 237 -19.10 -17.39 -11.79
N SER A 238 -17.91 -17.76 -11.37
CA SER A 238 -16.75 -17.94 -12.25
C SER A 238 -16.15 -19.31 -12.01
N ASP A 239 -15.74 -19.99 -13.08
CA ASP A 239 -15.07 -21.28 -13.00
C ASP A 239 -13.65 -21.15 -12.42
N VAL A 240 -13.10 -19.93 -12.41
CA VAL A 240 -11.79 -19.61 -11.80
C VAL A 240 -11.90 -19.51 -10.28
N SER A 241 -13.05 -19.05 -9.77
CA SER A 241 -13.23 -18.79 -8.35
C SER A 241 -14.52 -19.46 -7.87
N GLU A 242 -14.38 -20.63 -7.25
CA GLU A 242 -15.49 -21.37 -6.65
C GLU A 242 -16.26 -20.50 -5.64
N GLY A 243 -17.43 -20.00 -6.05
CA GLY A 243 -18.27 -19.12 -5.22
C GLY A 243 -19.11 -18.14 -6.05
N TRP A 244 -19.57 -17.09 -5.38
CA TRP A 244 -20.25 -15.95 -5.98
C TRP A 244 -19.32 -14.74 -5.96
N SER A 245 -19.16 -14.10 -7.11
CA SER A 245 -18.24 -13.00 -7.32
C SER A 245 -18.99 -11.69 -7.54
N VAL A 246 -18.46 -10.61 -6.99
CA VAL A 246 -18.97 -9.25 -7.17
C VAL A 246 -17.85 -8.27 -7.44
N PRO A 247 -18.09 -7.15 -8.14
CA PRO A 247 -17.06 -6.13 -8.37
C PRO A 247 -16.40 -5.69 -7.06
N TYR A 248 -15.07 -5.74 -7.01
CA TYR A 248 -14.31 -5.32 -5.83
C TYR A 248 -14.07 -3.82 -5.87
N LEU A 249 -15.04 -3.06 -5.37
CA LEU A 249 -15.10 -1.60 -5.56
C LEU A 249 -14.36 -0.79 -4.50
N THR A 250 -13.90 -1.41 -3.42
CA THR A 250 -13.50 -0.69 -2.20
C THR A 250 -12.00 -0.67 -1.92
N PHE A 251 -11.21 -1.39 -2.71
CA PHE A 251 -9.76 -1.51 -2.50
C PHE A 251 -8.99 -1.09 -3.74
N ALA A 252 -7.75 -0.66 -3.51
CA ALA A 252 -6.91 0.00 -4.49
C ALA A 252 -6.33 -0.92 -5.58
N ASP A 253 -6.63 -2.23 -5.59
CA ASP A 253 -6.12 -3.22 -6.56
C ASP A 253 -6.28 -2.75 -8.01
N ARG A 254 -7.52 -2.44 -8.40
CA ARG A 254 -7.86 -2.06 -9.77
C ARG A 254 -7.27 -0.68 -10.11
N PRO A 255 -7.44 0.36 -9.27
CA PRO A 255 -6.75 1.64 -9.46
C PRO A 255 -5.24 1.52 -9.64
N ALA A 256 -4.55 0.77 -8.76
CA ALA A 256 -3.12 0.54 -8.84
C ALA A 256 -2.73 -0.14 -10.16
N SER A 257 -3.47 -1.18 -10.55
CA SER A 257 -3.27 -1.86 -11.83
C SER A 257 -3.43 -0.91 -13.02
N LEU A 258 -4.47 -0.07 -13.02
CA LEU A 258 -4.72 0.90 -14.09
C LEU A 258 -3.65 2.00 -14.13
N ARG A 259 -3.12 2.42 -12.98
CA ARG A 259 -2.00 3.35 -12.88
C ARG A 259 -0.76 2.79 -13.57
N THR A 260 -0.42 1.52 -13.32
CA THR A 260 0.67 0.81 -14.01
C THR A 260 0.42 0.70 -15.52
N GLN A 261 -0.78 0.28 -15.94
CA GLN A 261 -1.12 0.18 -17.36
C GLN A 261 -1.02 1.53 -18.08
N ARG A 262 -1.45 2.62 -17.44
CA ARG A 262 -1.28 3.98 -17.97
C ARG A 262 0.19 4.38 -18.07
N PHE A 263 0.97 4.16 -17.02
CA PHE A 263 2.40 4.46 -17.05
C PHE A 263 3.10 3.76 -18.22
N LEU A 264 2.79 2.47 -18.45
CA LEU A 264 3.33 1.69 -19.56
C LEU A 264 2.89 2.24 -20.93
N TYR A 265 1.64 2.65 -21.06
CA TYR A 265 1.14 3.25 -22.28
C TYR A 265 1.79 4.60 -22.57
N ASP A 266 1.83 5.50 -21.60
CA ASP A 266 2.31 6.87 -21.79
C ASP A 266 3.82 6.89 -22.11
N ASN A 267 4.61 6.08 -21.40
CA ASN A 267 6.08 6.09 -21.47
C ASN A 267 6.67 5.10 -22.46
N TYR A 268 6.03 3.95 -22.68
CA TYR A 268 6.58 2.86 -23.50
C TYR A 268 5.69 2.48 -24.68
N LYS A 269 4.55 3.16 -24.88
CA LYS A 269 3.58 2.87 -25.94
C LYS A 269 3.09 1.42 -25.95
N LYS A 270 3.15 0.75 -24.79
CA LYS A 270 2.58 -0.59 -24.61
C LYS A 270 1.07 -0.48 -24.55
N ARG A 271 0.36 -1.37 -25.26
CA ARG A 271 -1.10 -1.43 -25.16
C ARG A 271 -1.51 -1.75 -23.72
N PRO A 272 -2.42 -0.99 -23.11
CA PRO A 272 -2.95 -1.30 -21.80
C PRO A 272 -3.90 -2.51 -21.86
N ALA A 273 -3.91 -3.32 -20.80
CA ALA A 273 -4.94 -4.33 -20.58
C ALA A 273 -6.18 -3.71 -19.92
N GLN A 274 -7.37 -4.16 -20.29
CA GLN A 274 -8.59 -3.88 -19.51
C GLN A 274 -8.55 -4.70 -18.23
N VAL A 275 -8.73 -4.07 -17.07
CA VAL A 275 -8.65 -4.75 -15.76
C VAL A 275 -9.97 -4.67 -15.03
N GLN A 276 -10.46 -5.82 -14.57
CA GLN A 276 -11.59 -5.90 -13.65
C GLN A 276 -11.24 -6.84 -12.49
N VAL A 277 -11.53 -6.38 -11.28
CA VAL A 277 -11.26 -7.13 -10.04
C VAL A 277 -12.59 -7.49 -9.39
N TYR A 278 -12.68 -8.73 -8.91
CA TYR A 278 -13.86 -9.30 -8.28
C TYR A 278 -13.52 -9.91 -6.93
N LEU A 279 -14.37 -9.67 -5.92
CA LEU A 279 -14.32 -10.38 -4.65
C LEU A 279 -15.24 -11.58 -4.71
N THR A 280 -14.73 -12.74 -4.31
CA THR A 280 -15.47 -14.01 -4.31
C THR A 280 -15.82 -14.43 -2.89
N LEU A 281 -17.12 -14.63 -2.66
CA LEU A 281 -17.70 -15.06 -1.39
C LEU A 281 -18.35 -16.44 -1.55
N LYS A 282 -18.39 -17.21 -0.44
CA LYS A 282 -19.18 -18.46 -0.39
C LYS A 282 -20.68 -18.13 -0.40
N SER A 283 -21.51 -19.08 -0.84
CA SER A 283 -22.93 -18.87 -1.18
C SER A 283 -23.76 -18.08 -0.17
N PHE A 284 -23.71 -18.43 1.11
CA PHE A 284 -24.51 -17.76 2.13
C PHE A 284 -23.86 -16.50 2.71
N GLU A 285 -22.53 -16.41 2.64
CA GLU A 285 -21.78 -15.23 3.11
C GLU A 285 -21.93 -14.04 2.16
N PHE A 286 -22.29 -14.28 0.91
CA PHE A 286 -22.56 -13.22 -0.06
C PHE A 286 -23.65 -12.25 0.42
N LEU A 287 -24.79 -12.76 0.88
CA LEU A 287 -25.92 -11.92 1.30
C LEU A 287 -25.57 -11.08 2.54
N LYS A 288 -24.86 -11.69 3.50
CA LYS A 288 -24.36 -10.98 4.68
C LYS A 288 -23.36 -9.90 4.28
N GLY A 289 -22.38 -10.24 3.43
CA GLY A 289 -21.39 -9.30 2.93
C GLY A 289 -22.00 -8.11 2.19
N ALA A 290 -23.04 -8.35 1.37
CA ALA A 290 -23.76 -7.29 0.68
C ALA A 290 -24.49 -6.35 1.66
N ILE A 291 -25.21 -6.89 2.65
CA ILE A 291 -25.89 -6.11 3.69
C ILE A 291 -24.87 -5.30 4.49
N THR A 292 -23.76 -5.91 4.92
CA THR A 292 -22.69 -5.23 5.65
C THR A 292 -22.07 -4.13 4.80
N GLY A 293 -21.82 -4.38 3.51
CA GLY A 293 -21.27 -3.39 2.58
C GLY A 293 -22.19 -2.18 2.38
N ILE A 294 -23.50 -2.40 2.22
CA ILE A 294 -24.49 -1.31 2.10
C ILE A 294 -24.54 -0.48 3.39
N ASN A 295 -24.60 -1.13 4.55
CA ASN A 295 -24.60 -0.44 5.83
C ASN A 295 -23.33 0.39 6.03
N LEU A 296 -22.16 -0.19 5.72
CA LEU A 296 -20.88 0.48 5.79
C LEU A 296 -20.84 1.71 4.89
N LEU A 297 -21.29 1.56 3.63
CA LEU A 297 -21.40 2.66 2.67
C LEU A 297 -22.29 3.78 3.23
N CYS A 298 -23.51 3.47 3.66
CA CYS A 298 -24.45 4.47 4.17
C CYS A 298 -23.92 5.18 5.43
N MET A 299 -23.38 4.43 6.39
CA MET A 299 -22.86 4.98 7.64
C MET A 299 -21.60 5.82 7.42
N SER A 300 -20.73 5.44 6.47
CA SER A 300 -19.50 6.19 6.17
C SER A 300 -19.77 7.60 5.62
N ARG A 301 -20.95 7.87 5.05
CA ARG A 301 -21.30 9.19 4.48
C ARG A 301 -21.52 10.28 5.52
N THR A 302 -21.88 9.93 6.75
CA THR A 302 -22.15 10.91 7.82
C THR A 302 -21.04 10.90 8.87
N ALA A 303 -20.72 12.07 9.43
CA ALA A 303 -19.71 12.17 10.49
C ALA A 303 -20.08 11.32 11.72
N TRP A 304 -21.36 11.30 12.08
CA TRP A 304 -21.88 10.47 13.16
C TRP A 304 -21.73 8.97 12.88
N GLY A 305 -22.13 8.52 11.68
CA GLY A 305 -21.99 7.12 11.27
C GLY A 305 -20.53 6.67 11.21
N ARG A 306 -19.62 7.52 10.71
CA ARG A 306 -18.16 7.26 10.76
C ARG A 306 -17.67 7.11 12.20
N ASN A 307 -18.06 8.01 13.10
CA ASN A 307 -17.64 7.94 14.50
C ASN A 307 -18.14 6.65 15.17
N LEU A 308 -19.35 6.20 14.83
CA LEU A 308 -19.89 4.94 15.31
C LEU A 308 -19.07 3.76 14.78
N LEU A 309 -18.84 3.69 13.47
CA LEU A 309 -18.06 2.61 12.83
C LEU A 309 -16.62 2.50 13.38
N LEU A 310 -15.97 3.63 13.69
CA LEU A 310 -14.61 3.68 14.24
C LEU A 310 -14.51 3.22 15.70
N ARG A 311 -15.64 3.04 16.40
CA ARG A 311 -15.70 2.51 17.79
C ARG A 311 -16.00 1.00 17.86
N VAL A 312 -16.40 0.38 16.75
CA VAL A 312 -16.84 -1.02 16.70
C VAL A 312 -15.68 -2.01 16.64
N CYS A 313 -14.48 -1.56 16.28
CA CYS A 313 -13.30 -2.39 16.06
C CYS A 313 -12.20 -2.16 17.11
#